data_AF-A0AAV2QE49-F1
#
_entry.id   AF-A0AAV2QE49-F1
#
_cell.length_a   1.000
_cell.length_b   1.000
_cell.length_c   1.000
_cell.angle_alpha   90.00
_cell.angle_beta   90.00
_cell.angle_gamma   90.00
#
_symmetry.space_group_name_H-M   'P 1'
#
loop_
_entity.id
_entity.type
_entity.pdbx_description
1 polymer ?
#
loop_
_entity_poly.entity_id
_entity_poly.type
_entity_poly.pdbx_seq_one_letter_code
_entity_poly.pdbx_strand_id
1 'polypeptide(L)'
;MPSRDQCHKWKLNMKNVLEDPNGFKSFQEYLKKHEKDCEKEEGEFTRYTDFWKECQEYKKINGSDQEQIAVEIFNKYLDYEAKKKIEIEDSDNTIKTLRMKLFNHKEGDPPTDLKIVFDEVEYCMIQYLDRGRGCSKAYKDFCKDLKPDKKFPRFQCRLM
;
A
#
# COMPACT_ATOMS: atom_id res chain seq x y z
N MET A 1 6.30 1.02 19.97
CA MET A 1 7.59 1.12 19.24
C MET A 1 7.90 -0.24 18.65
N PRO A 2 8.38 -0.32 17.39
CA PRO A 2 8.73 -1.59 16.75
C PRO A 2 9.91 -2.28 17.44
N SER A 3 9.95 -3.62 17.35
CA SER A 3 11.15 -4.38 17.73
C SER A 3 12.32 -4.08 16.79
N ARG A 4 13.54 -4.47 17.18
CA ARG A 4 14.73 -4.36 16.31
C ARG A 4 14.55 -5.11 14.98
N ASP A 5 13.94 -6.28 15.03
CA ASP A 5 13.69 -7.11 13.85
C ASP A 5 12.61 -6.50 12.96
N GLN A 6 11.55 -5.94 13.54
CA GLN A 6 10.54 -5.19 12.79
C GLN A 6 11.16 -3.98 12.10
N CYS A 7 11.97 -3.18 12.81
CA CYS A 7 12.73 -2.08 12.22
C CYS A 7 13.60 -2.55 11.05
N HIS A 8 14.28 -3.69 11.18
CA HIS A 8 15.12 -4.20 10.10
C HIS A 8 14.28 -4.59 8.89
N LYS A 9 13.19 -5.34 9.07
CA LYS A 9 12.28 -5.75 8.00
C LYS A 9 11.66 -4.56 7.27
N TRP A 10 11.14 -3.58 8.01
CA TRP A 10 10.51 -2.39 7.48
C TRP A 10 11.46 -1.52 6.64
N LYS A 11 12.76 -1.56 6.91
CA LYS A 11 13.77 -0.81 6.15
C LYS A 11 14.15 -1.47 4.82
N LEU A 12 13.81 -2.75 4.61
CA LEU A 12 14.21 -3.47 3.40
C LEU A 12 13.43 -3.02 2.17
N ASN A 13 12.12 -2.82 2.29
CA ASN A 13 11.26 -2.37 1.20
C ASN A 13 9.89 -1.92 1.72
N MET A 14 9.16 -1.18 0.89
CA MET A 14 7.82 -0.69 1.21
C MET A 14 6.83 -1.84 1.50
N LYS A 15 6.92 -2.94 0.76
CA LYS A 15 6.04 -4.10 0.92
C LYS A 15 6.03 -4.62 2.37
N ASN A 16 7.19 -4.76 2.99
CA ASN A 16 7.32 -5.21 4.38
C ASN A 16 6.67 -4.25 5.39
N VAL A 17 6.59 -2.97 5.07
CA VAL A 17 5.86 -1.98 5.89
C VAL A 17 4.36 -2.16 5.71
N LEU A 18 3.90 -2.28 4.47
CA LEU A 18 2.48 -2.36 4.13
C LEU A 18 1.81 -3.66 4.58
N GLU A 19 2.55 -4.78 4.60
CA GLU A 19 2.05 -6.08 5.05
C GLU A 19 2.06 -6.26 6.58
N ASP A 20 2.89 -5.50 7.31
CA ASP A 20 2.90 -5.51 8.78
C ASP A 20 1.81 -4.55 9.30
N PRO A 21 0.81 -5.00 10.08
CA PRO A 21 -0.25 -4.11 10.58
C PRO A 21 0.25 -2.92 11.40
N ASN A 22 1.33 -3.10 12.17
CA ASN A 22 1.95 -2.03 12.94
C ASN A 22 2.79 -1.12 12.03
N GLY A 23 3.46 -1.70 11.03
CA GLY A 23 4.22 -0.99 10.00
C GLY A 23 3.31 -0.05 9.22
N PHE A 24 2.23 -0.60 8.68
CA PHE A 24 1.21 0.13 7.93
C PHE A 24 0.65 1.31 8.74
N LYS A 25 0.20 1.05 9.99
CA LYS A 25 -0.33 2.10 10.85
C LYS A 25 0.70 3.19 11.14
N SER A 26 1.93 2.80 11.52
CA SER A 26 3.00 3.74 11.84
C SER A 26 3.38 4.60 10.63
N PHE A 27 3.43 3.99 9.44
CA PHE A 27 3.78 4.69 8.22
C PHE A 27 2.64 5.60 7.75
N GLN A 28 1.38 5.18 7.84
CA GLN A 28 0.24 6.04 7.51
C GLN A 28 0.17 7.27 8.42
N GLU A 29 0.40 7.11 9.73
CA GLU A 29 0.50 8.25 10.67
C GLU A 29 1.69 9.17 10.31
N TYR A 30 2.83 8.59 9.93
CA TYR A 30 3.99 9.34 9.46
C TYR A 30 3.67 10.16 8.21
N LEU A 31 3.02 9.56 7.21
CA LEU A 31 2.65 10.25 5.97
C LEU A 31 1.73 11.44 6.24
N LYS A 32 0.70 11.28 7.07
CA LYS A 32 -0.21 12.39 7.45
C LYS A 32 0.53 13.55 8.10
N LYS A 33 1.52 13.25 8.96
CA LYS A 33 2.35 14.28 9.57
C LYS A 33 3.26 14.93 8.53
N HIS A 34 3.90 14.12 7.68
CA HIS A 34 4.83 14.58 6.66
C HIS A 34 4.15 15.46 5.60
N GLU A 35 2.92 15.14 5.19
CA GLU A 35 2.09 15.98 4.31
C GLU A 35 1.88 17.37 4.92
N LYS A 36 1.51 17.44 6.20
CA LYS A 36 1.35 18.71 6.93
C LYS A 36 2.66 19.48 7.04
N ASP A 37 3.75 18.80 7.40
CA ASP A 37 5.07 19.42 7.57
C ASP A 37 5.65 19.94 6.23
N CYS A 38 5.25 19.34 5.10
CA CYS A 38 5.69 19.73 3.75
C CYS A 38 4.67 20.60 3.00
N GLU A 39 3.63 21.10 3.68
CA GLU A 39 2.54 21.91 3.09
C GLU A 39 1.92 21.27 1.82
N LYS A 40 1.77 19.94 1.83
CA LYS A 40 1.11 19.19 0.76
C LYS A 40 -0.39 19.12 0.96
N GLU A 41 -1.11 18.88 -0.14
CA GLU A 41 -2.54 18.63 -0.08
C GLU A 41 -2.82 17.37 0.76
N GLU A 42 -3.86 17.45 1.60
CA GLU A 42 -4.29 16.29 2.39
C GLU A 42 -4.67 15.15 1.45
N GLY A 43 -4.03 13.98 1.62
CA GLY A 43 -4.26 12.84 0.75
C GLY A 43 -3.19 12.60 -0.30
N GLU A 44 -2.29 13.55 -0.59
CA GLU A 44 -1.32 13.46 -1.70
C GLU A 44 -0.41 12.22 -1.61
N PHE A 45 0.01 11.86 -0.39
CA PHE A 45 0.83 10.68 -0.10
C PHE A 45 0.02 9.54 0.52
N THR A 46 -0.97 9.84 1.34
CA THR A 46 -1.78 8.83 2.01
C THR A 46 -2.69 8.05 1.05
N ARG A 47 -3.01 8.59 -0.14
CA ARG A 47 -3.75 7.86 -1.20
C ARG A 47 -3.14 6.50 -1.58
N TYR A 48 -1.81 6.36 -1.51
CA TYR A 48 -1.14 5.09 -1.80
C TYR A 48 -1.41 4.04 -0.71
N THR A 49 -1.33 4.45 0.56
CA THR A 49 -1.64 3.56 1.69
C THR A 49 -3.15 3.27 1.78
N ASP A 50 -3.99 4.25 1.43
CA ASP A 50 -5.44 4.07 1.39
C ASP A 50 -5.84 3.08 0.29
N PHE A 51 -5.28 3.21 -0.91
CA PHE A 51 -5.47 2.26 -2.01
C PHE A 51 -5.07 0.85 -1.59
N TRP A 52 -3.85 0.66 -1.06
CA TRP A 52 -3.40 -0.64 -0.56
C TRP A 52 -4.39 -1.23 0.43
N LYS A 53 -4.80 -0.45 1.43
CA LYS A 53 -5.74 -0.89 2.45
C LYS A 53 -7.08 -1.35 1.85
N GLU A 54 -7.64 -0.56 0.93
CA GLU A 54 -8.90 -0.91 0.27
C GLU A 54 -8.77 -2.17 -0.59
N CYS A 55 -7.64 -2.39 -1.26
CA CYS A 55 -7.36 -3.66 -1.93
C CYS A 55 -7.30 -4.83 -0.95
N GLN A 56 -6.63 -4.69 0.19
CA GLN A 56 -6.55 -5.74 1.21
C GLN A 56 -7.91 -6.03 1.87
N GLU A 57 -8.76 -5.02 2.03
CA GLU A 57 -10.14 -5.18 2.53
C GLU A 57 -11.02 -5.85 1.47
N TYR A 58 -10.91 -5.43 0.21
CA TYR A 58 -11.58 -6.02 -0.94
C TYR A 58 -11.31 -7.52 -1.09
N LYS A 59 -10.06 -7.97 -0.93
CA LYS A 59 -9.68 -9.40 -1.03
C LYS A 59 -10.42 -10.30 -0.03
N LYS A 60 -10.98 -9.74 1.05
CA LYS A 60 -11.73 -10.47 2.08
C LYS A 60 -13.21 -10.60 1.74
N ILE A 61 -13.70 -9.83 0.77
CA ILE A 61 -15.10 -9.82 0.34
C ILE A 61 -15.35 -11.06 -0.52
N ASN A 62 -16.52 -11.67 -0.35
CA ASN A 62 -17.00 -12.75 -1.20
C ASN A 62 -18.47 -12.46 -1.53
N GLY A 63 -18.91 -12.75 -2.76
CA GLY A 63 -20.31 -12.64 -3.16
C GLY A 63 -20.58 -11.59 -4.23
N SER A 64 -21.86 -11.28 -4.42
CA SER A 64 -22.38 -10.41 -5.50
C SER A 64 -21.78 -9.00 -5.53
N ASP A 65 -21.41 -8.48 -4.36
CA ASP A 65 -20.99 -7.09 -4.22
C ASP A 65 -19.50 -6.90 -4.59
N GLN A 66 -18.75 -8.00 -4.78
CA GLN A 66 -17.32 -7.95 -5.04
C GLN A 66 -17.02 -7.19 -6.35
N GLU A 67 -17.76 -7.43 -7.42
CA GLU A 67 -17.56 -6.74 -8.70
C GLU A 67 -17.79 -5.22 -8.58
N GLN A 68 -18.88 -4.83 -7.91
CA GLN A 68 -19.19 -3.42 -7.68
C GLN A 68 -18.07 -2.73 -6.90
N ILE A 69 -17.57 -3.35 -5.84
CA ILE A 69 -16.50 -2.77 -5.01
C ILE A 69 -15.19 -2.67 -5.80
N ALA A 70 -14.88 -3.63 -6.68
CA ALA A 70 -13.73 -3.53 -7.57
C ALA A 70 -13.85 -2.32 -8.50
N VAL A 71 -15.03 -2.10 -9.09
CA VAL A 71 -15.32 -0.91 -9.93
C VAL A 71 -15.18 0.39 -9.13
N GLU A 72 -15.67 0.43 -7.88
CA GLU A 72 -15.54 1.59 -7.00
C GLU A 72 -14.07 1.92 -6.67
N ILE A 73 -13.26 0.91 -6.33
CA ILE A 73 -11.82 1.08 -6.07
C ILE A 73 -11.12 1.58 -7.33
N PHE A 74 -11.43 1.02 -8.50
CA PHE A 74 -10.89 1.47 -9.78
C PHE A 74 -11.20 2.95 -10.03
N ASN A 75 -12.47 3.36 -9.94
CA ASN A 75 -12.88 4.75 -10.20
C ASN A 75 -12.28 5.74 -9.20
N LYS A 76 -12.03 5.29 -7.97
CA LYS A 76 -11.50 6.12 -6.89
C LYS A 76 -10.00 6.38 -7.00
N TYR A 77 -9.23 5.42 -7.51
CA TYR A 77 -7.76 5.46 -7.47
C TYR A 77 -7.06 5.29 -8.82
N LEU A 78 -7.67 4.65 -9.82
CA LEU A 78 -6.98 4.21 -11.04
C LEU A 78 -7.55 4.84 -12.31
N ASP A 79 -8.81 5.28 -12.28
CA ASP A 79 -9.38 6.03 -13.39
C ASP A 79 -8.59 7.32 -13.66
N TYR A 80 -8.57 7.75 -14.93
CA TYR A 80 -7.87 8.95 -15.34
C TYR A 80 -8.38 10.20 -14.61
N GLU A 81 -9.68 10.26 -14.31
CA GLU A 81 -10.35 11.38 -13.64
C GLU A 81 -10.47 11.18 -12.11
N ALA A 82 -9.83 10.14 -11.57
CA ALA A 82 -9.90 9.82 -10.16
C ALA A 82 -9.36 10.96 -9.28
N LYS A 83 -10.16 11.46 -8.33
CA LYS A 83 -9.70 12.50 -7.39
C LYS A 83 -8.55 12.04 -6.50
N LYS A 84 -8.51 10.74 -6.16
CA LYS A 84 -7.41 10.12 -5.41
C LYS A 84 -6.49 9.31 -6.32
N LYS A 85 -6.37 9.68 -7.61
CA LYS A 85 -5.57 8.95 -8.59
C LYS A 85 -4.18 8.62 -8.04
N ILE A 86 -3.77 7.37 -8.11
CA ILE A 86 -2.40 6.95 -7.81
C ILE A 86 -1.61 6.75 -9.10
N GLU A 87 -0.31 6.93 -8.99
CA GLU A 87 0.63 6.64 -10.07
C GLU A 87 1.28 5.28 -9.82
N ILE A 88 1.48 4.50 -10.87
CA ILE A 88 2.09 3.16 -10.81
C ILE A 88 3.12 3.00 -11.93
N GLU A 89 4.01 2.01 -11.84
CA GLU A 89 4.88 1.65 -12.96
C GLU A 89 4.10 0.93 -14.07
N ASP A 90 4.48 1.17 -15.33
CA ASP A 90 3.81 0.62 -16.52
C ASP A 90 2.27 0.77 -16.47
N SER A 91 1.82 2.00 -16.14
CA SER A 91 0.42 2.32 -15.88
C SER A 91 -0.49 2.06 -17.07
N ASP A 92 -0.07 2.40 -18.29
CA ASP A 92 -0.90 2.33 -19.48
C ASP A 92 -1.41 0.92 -19.76
N ASN A 93 -0.52 -0.07 -19.77
CA ASN A 93 -0.91 -1.46 -20.04
C ASN A 93 -1.66 -2.08 -18.85
N THR A 94 -1.18 -1.82 -17.64
CA THR A 94 -1.74 -2.40 -16.41
C THR A 94 -3.17 -1.91 -16.17
N ILE A 95 -3.39 -0.59 -16.21
CA ILE A 95 -4.72 0.01 -15.98
C ILE A 95 -5.66 -0.35 -17.14
N LYS A 96 -5.19 -0.35 -18.38
CA LYS A 96 -6.01 -0.77 -19.53
C LYS A 96 -6.47 -2.22 -19.40
N THR A 97 -5.57 -3.13 -19.03
CA THR A 97 -5.89 -4.55 -18.84
C THR A 97 -6.89 -4.74 -17.70
N LEU A 98 -6.69 -4.04 -16.58
CA LEU A 98 -7.64 -4.05 -15.47
C LEU A 98 -9.01 -3.51 -15.88
N ARG A 99 -9.06 -2.40 -16.61
CA ARG A 99 -10.31 -1.83 -17.11
C ARG A 99 -11.06 -2.80 -18.02
N MET A 100 -10.35 -3.51 -18.91
CA MET A 100 -10.97 -4.56 -19.74
C MET A 100 -11.58 -5.66 -18.88
N LYS A 101 -10.87 -6.12 -17.84
CA LYS A 101 -11.34 -7.15 -16.91
C LYS A 101 -12.55 -6.72 -16.08
N LEU A 102 -12.68 -5.44 -15.73
CA LEU A 102 -13.78 -4.96 -14.87
C LEU A 102 -15.02 -4.52 -15.65
N PHE A 103 -14.88 -4.05 -16.88
CA PHE A 103 -15.98 -3.40 -17.60
C PHE A 103 -16.38 -4.07 -18.91
N ASN A 104 -15.51 -4.91 -19.50
CA ASN A 104 -15.69 -5.45 -20.85
C ASN A 104 -15.72 -6.98 -20.84
N HIS A 105 -16.53 -7.57 -19.95
CA HIS A 105 -16.83 -9.00 -20.00
C HIS A 105 -17.63 -9.33 -21.25
N LYS A 106 -17.07 -10.14 -22.14
CA LYS A 106 -17.83 -10.75 -23.25
C LYS A 106 -18.41 -12.08 -22.81
N GLU A 107 -19.57 -12.41 -23.37
CA GLU A 107 -20.17 -13.73 -23.21
C GLU A 107 -19.18 -14.80 -23.72
N GLY A 108 -18.75 -15.70 -22.83
CA GLY A 108 -17.75 -16.75 -23.11
C GLY A 108 -16.32 -16.46 -22.64
N ASP A 109 -16.03 -15.28 -22.07
CA ASP A 109 -14.75 -15.02 -21.42
C ASP A 109 -14.58 -15.90 -20.17
N PRO A 110 -13.35 -16.36 -19.86
CA PRO A 110 -13.10 -17.07 -18.62
C PRO A 110 -13.48 -16.18 -17.43
N PRO A 111 -14.06 -16.73 -16.35
CA PRO A 111 -14.38 -15.97 -15.15
C PRO A 111 -13.14 -15.22 -14.67
N THR A 112 -13.25 -13.91 -14.50
CA THR A 112 -12.17 -13.14 -13.91
C THR A 112 -12.08 -13.49 -12.44
N ASP A 113 -10.90 -13.92 -11.99
CA ASP A 113 -10.64 -14.09 -10.57
C ASP A 113 -10.57 -12.71 -9.92
N LEU A 114 -11.72 -12.26 -9.45
CA LEU A 114 -11.89 -10.98 -8.80
C LEU A 114 -11.00 -10.87 -7.56
N LYS A 115 -10.62 -11.97 -6.88
CA LYS A 115 -9.80 -11.86 -5.65
C LYS A 115 -8.40 -11.32 -5.90
N ILE A 116 -7.83 -11.58 -7.07
CA ILE A 116 -6.47 -11.16 -7.41
C ILE A 116 -6.44 -10.01 -8.42
N VAL A 117 -7.59 -9.39 -8.70
CA VAL A 117 -7.74 -8.44 -9.81
C VAL A 117 -6.84 -7.20 -9.67
N PHE A 118 -6.47 -6.83 -8.44
CA PHE A 118 -5.58 -5.70 -8.15
C PHE A 118 -4.11 -6.08 -7.89
N ASP A 119 -3.76 -7.37 -7.86
CA ASP A 119 -2.42 -7.82 -7.45
C ASP A 119 -1.30 -7.19 -8.31
N GLU A 120 -1.52 -7.10 -9.63
CA GLU A 120 -0.56 -6.46 -10.54
C GLU A 120 -0.44 -4.96 -10.29
N VAL A 121 -1.57 -4.28 -10.03
CA VAL A 121 -1.58 -2.84 -9.73
C VAL A 121 -0.85 -2.57 -8.41
N GLU A 122 -1.12 -3.37 -7.38
CA GLU A 122 -0.44 -3.28 -6.08
C GLU A 122 1.08 -3.49 -6.23
N TYR A 123 1.49 -4.47 -7.04
CA TYR A 123 2.89 -4.69 -7.36
C TYR A 123 3.52 -3.49 -8.06
N CYS A 124 2.90 -2.97 -9.13
CA CYS A 124 3.37 -1.80 -9.87
C CYS A 124 3.41 -0.53 -9.01
N MET A 125 2.46 -0.35 -8.10
CA MET A 125 2.47 0.74 -7.13
C MET A 125 3.66 0.62 -6.18
N ILE A 126 3.93 -0.56 -5.62
CA ILE A 126 5.08 -0.77 -4.74
C ILE A 126 6.39 -0.47 -5.49
N GLN A 127 6.53 -0.96 -6.73
CA GLN A 127 7.71 -0.67 -7.57
C GLN A 127 7.87 0.84 -7.84
N TYR A 128 6.78 1.53 -8.13
CA TYR A 128 6.77 2.98 -8.33
C TYR A 128 7.32 3.72 -7.08
N LEU A 129 6.87 3.30 -5.89
CA LEU A 129 7.32 3.87 -4.62
C LEU A 129 8.78 3.49 -4.30
N ASP A 130 9.19 2.24 -4.48
CA ASP A 130 10.56 1.81 -4.18
C ASP A 130 11.60 2.49 -5.11
N ARG A 131 11.21 2.87 -6.34
CA ARG A 131 12.05 3.60 -7.30
C ARG A 131 12.23 5.10 -7.01
N GLY A 132 11.77 5.59 -5.86
CA GLY A 132 11.99 6.99 -5.48
C GLY A 132 10.86 7.94 -5.85
N ARG A 133 9.71 7.46 -6.34
CA ARG A 133 8.58 8.29 -6.77
C ARG A 133 7.47 8.30 -5.72
N GLY A 134 6.45 9.16 -5.91
CA GLY A 134 5.34 9.29 -4.96
C GLY A 134 5.82 9.60 -3.54
N CYS A 135 5.39 8.82 -2.55
CA CYS A 135 5.78 8.99 -1.15
C CYS A 135 7.12 8.35 -0.77
N SER A 136 7.96 7.94 -1.73
CA SER A 136 9.24 7.27 -1.46
C SER A 136 10.19 8.06 -0.57
N LYS A 137 10.25 9.39 -0.74
CA LYS A 137 11.08 10.24 0.12
C LYS A 137 10.62 10.15 1.58
N ALA A 138 9.31 10.23 1.81
CA ALA A 138 8.72 10.07 3.12
C ALA A 138 9.01 8.68 3.71
N TYR A 139 9.01 7.61 2.90
CA TYR A 139 9.43 6.28 3.35
C TYR A 139 10.90 6.22 3.76
N LYS A 140 11.80 6.84 2.99
CA LYS A 140 13.23 6.91 3.36
C LYS A 140 13.43 7.66 4.67
N ASP A 141 12.71 8.75 4.87
CA ASP A 141 12.82 9.55 6.10
C ASP A 141 12.16 8.81 7.30
N PHE A 142 11.02 8.16 7.09
CA PHE A 142 10.43 7.21 8.05
C PHE A 142 11.46 6.15 8.49
N CYS A 143 12.16 5.54 7.53
CA CYS A 143 13.18 4.53 7.82
C CYS A 143 14.38 5.06 8.61
N LYS A 144 14.75 6.34 8.43
CA LYS A 144 15.79 6.99 9.24
C LYS A 144 15.31 7.25 10.67
N ASP A 145 14.05 7.64 10.82
CA ASP A 145 13.43 7.97 12.10
C ASP A 145 13.05 6.72 12.93
N LEU A 146 12.98 5.54 12.31
CA LEU A 146 12.72 4.27 12.98
C LEU A 146 13.77 3.96 14.05
N LYS A 147 13.33 4.04 15.32
CA LYS A 147 14.10 3.65 16.50
C LYS A 147 13.50 2.37 17.10
N PRO A 148 14.30 1.30 17.28
CA PRO A 148 13.82 0.08 17.91
C PRO A 148 13.54 0.33 19.40
N ASP A 149 12.59 -0.42 19.94
CA ASP A 149 12.34 -0.45 21.37
C ASP A 149 13.61 -0.84 22.13
N LYS A 150 13.99 -0.05 23.14
CA LYS A 150 15.14 -0.31 24.00
C LYS A 150 14.77 -1.36 25.05
N LYS A 151 14.50 -2.59 24.64
CA LYS A 151 14.43 -3.69 25.60
C LYS A 151 15.85 -3.98 26.06
N PHE A 152 16.20 -3.49 27.26
CA PHE A 152 17.39 -3.94 27.97
C PHE A 152 17.31 -5.46 28.15
N PRO A 153 18.31 -6.24 27.71
CA PRO A 153 18.42 -7.62 28.16
C PRO A 153 18.66 -7.54 29.67
N ARG A 154 17.67 -7.94 30.49
CA ARG A 154 17.96 -8.31 31.87
C ARG A 154 18.83 -9.55 31.80
N PHE A 155 20.14 -9.36 31.79
CA PHE A 155 21.06 -10.41 32.20
C PHE A 155 20.71 -10.73 33.66
N GLN A 156 19.90 -11.76 33.87
CA GLN A 156 19.90 -12.43 35.17
C GLN A 156 21.23 -13.17 35.25
N CYS A 157 22.25 -12.50 35.81
CA CYS A 157 23.39 -13.20 36.37
C CYS A 157 22.86 -14.15 37.44
N ARG A 158 22.77 -15.45 37.12
CA ARG A 158 22.79 -16.48 38.14
C ARG A 158 24.21 -16.53 38.67
N LEU A 159 24.45 -15.88 39.80
CA LEU A 159 25.58 -16.20 40.67
C LEU A 159 25.34 -17.64 41.17
N MET A 160 26.21 -18.55 40.75
CA MET A 160 26.53 -19.77 41.49
C MET A 160 27.91 -19.59 42.08
#